data_AF-A0A9D7N8J2-F1
#
_entry.id   AF-A0A9D7N8J2-F1
#
_cell.length_a   1.000
_cell.length_b   1.000
_cell.length_c   1.000
_cell.angle_alpha   90.00
_cell.angle_beta   90.00
_cell.angle_gamma   90.00
#
_symmetry.space_group_name_H-M   'P 1'
#
loop_
_entity.id
_entity.type
_entity.pdbx_description
1 polymer ?
#
loop_
_entity_poly.entity_id
_entity_poly.type
_entity_poly.pdbx_seq_one_letter_code
_entity_poly.pdbx_strand_id
1 'polypeptide(L)'
;MFGRRKKADSQFKLHMPWRENLETLSAAIVMALVLKFFVVEAYKIPTGSMQPTLMGDDGTQIYDRILVDKFSFVARDPERWEVVVFKYPLDLVKNYVKRLVGLPGEKLAVADGNLWAATDPQAHEGSPAGTWKILRKPVEVQRDLWKELWTWEGGEKDPERKARLNEDKSRYELEVVEGAWRASKGAMLVDAAKPFRCLWPKDGTVRDLYRDGYPAAIQERIDFPGRSKMKPPWVGTNQVGDLRFDLRLTPEADLAEVEIVLRAYQRLHHFRICGPAGSGESFVLWNRRRGASGEQNPRAAFERKLAAGETVELRAEVCDQRLRLLIDDEELARVEFDLLWAAAEHRLSITEGARGLEGIRDDDVCRVELALKGSARVEGLRTFRDVHYLPETTRARKPPFTATDWGNDFTLLHPNDECTPEGHYFMMGDNTQNSLDSRGWKKVTREALDGTEVSGNWNGMPGSPDTNPRPARGEEDPGMKVLRTTTGREVLVKDQPGDPQGERHAPYVRRDLIVGKAVVVFWPTKPPADAMRWKFVR
;
A
#
# COMPACT_ATOMS: atom_id res chain seq x y z
N MET A 1 10.59 -8.84 -101.03
CA MET A 1 11.04 -9.67 -99.90
C MET A 1 12.03 -8.86 -99.07
N PHE A 2 11.57 -8.12 -98.05
CA PHE A 2 12.41 -7.37 -97.11
C PHE A 2 11.69 -7.29 -95.76
N GLY A 3 12.31 -7.86 -94.72
CA GLY A 3 11.75 -7.97 -93.38
C GLY A 3 11.76 -6.66 -92.60
N ARG A 4 10.77 -6.49 -91.72
CA ARG A 4 10.77 -5.47 -90.66
C ARG A 4 10.75 -6.15 -89.29
N ARG A 5 11.88 -6.06 -88.60
CA ARG A 5 12.03 -6.34 -87.16
C ARG A 5 11.07 -5.45 -86.36
N LYS A 6 10.23 -6.05 -85.51
CA LYS A 6 9.60 -5.33 -84.38
C LYS A 6 10.65 -5.17 -83.28
N LYS A 7 11.00 -3.93 -82.95
CA LYS A 7 11.72 -3.61 -81.69
C LYS A 7 10.71 -3.72 -80.55
N ALA A 8 11.05 -4.50 -79.53
CA ALA A 8 10.40 -4.48 -78.23
C ALA A 8 10.96 -3.31 -77.43
N ASP A 9 10.09 -2.38 -77.01
CA ASP A 9 10.42 -1.40 -75.99
C ASP A 9 10.16 -2.03 -74.62
N SER A 10 11.22 -2.43 -73.92
CA SER A 10 11.15 -2.73 -72.49
C SER A 10 11.36 -1.44 -71.71
N GLN A 11 10.31 -0.89 -71.11
CA GLN A 11 10.44 0.14 -70.08
C GLN A 11 11.09 -0.47 -68.84
N PHE A 12 12.39 -0.23 -68.64
CA PHE A 12 13.05 -0.46 -67.36
C PHE A 12 12.49 0.55 -66.34
N LYS A 13 11.59 0.11 -65.46
CA LYS A 13 11.32 0.81 -64.20
C LYS A 13 12.58 0.69 -63.35
N LEU A 14 13.34 1.77 -63.21
CA LEU A 14 14.40 1.87 -62.23
C LEU A 14 13.79 1.77 -60.82
N HIS A 15 13.83 0.57 -60.24
CA HIS A 15 13.68 0.42 -58.78
C HIS A 15 14.83 1.19 -58.14
N MET A 16 14.48 2.28 -57.46
CA MET A 16 15.41 3.14 -56.72
C MET A 16 15.32 2.74 -55.24
N PRO A 17 16.19 1.85 -54.73
CA PRO A 17 16.04 1.23 -53.40
C PRO A 17 16.06 2.27 -52.27
N TRP A 18 16.70 3.41 -52.49
CA TRP A 18 16.82 4.48 -51.50
C TRP A 18 15.51 5.22 -51.23
N ARG A 19 14.58 5.30 -52.20
CA ARG A 19 13.25 5.94 -51.99
C ARG A 19 12.33 5.06 -51.17
N GLU A 20 12.26 3.77 -51.50
CA GLU A 20 11.50 2.77 -50.74
C GLU A 20 12.04 2.67 -49.29
N ASN A 21 13.36 2.73 -49.13
CA ASN A 21 14.00 2.77 -47.80
C ASN A 21 13.65 4.05 -47.02
N LEU A 22 13.64 5.21 -47.68
CA LEU A 22 13.23 6.48 -47.04
C LEU A 22 11.75 6.48 -46.67
N GLU A 23 10.87 6.02 -47.55
CA GLU A 23 9.43 5.91 -47.27
C GLU A 23 9.16 4.98 -46.10
N THR A 24 9.84 3.82 -46.06
CA THR A 24 9.75 2.86 -44.96
C THR A 24 10.26 3.47 -43.65
N LEU A 25 11.41 4.16 -43.69
CA LEU A 25 11.97 4.83 -42.52
C LEU A 25 11.05 5.96 -42.02
N SER A 26 10.51 6.77 -42.92
CA SER A 26 9.56 7.84 -42.59
C SER A 26 8.27 7.27 -42.01
N ALA A 27 7.70 6.21 -42.60
CA ALA A 27 6.53 5.54 -42.07
C ALA A 27 6.79 4.96 -40.67
N ALA A 28 7.95 4.34 -40.46
CA ALA A 28 8.36 3.84 -39.14
C ALA A 28 8.51 4.96 -38.10
N ILE A 29 9.11 6.10 -38.47
CA ILE A 29 9.23 7.27 -37.59
C ILE A 29 7.85 7.84 -37.26
N VAL A 30 6.99 8.03 -38.26
CA VAL A 30 5.62 8.53 -38.04
C VAL A 30 4.83 7.59 -37.15
N MET A 31 4.89 6.28 -37.40
CA MET A 31 4.25 5.27 -36.55
C MET A 31 4.80 5.32 -35.12
N ALA A 32 6.12 5.41 -34.95
CA ALA A 32 6.74 5.53 -33.63
C ALA A 32 6.31 6.81 -32.91
N LEU A 33 6.17 7.95 -33.62
CA LEU A 33 5.67 9.20 -33.05
C LEU A 33 4.19 9.09 -32.69
N VAL A 34 3.35 8.48 -33.53
CA VAL A 34 1.94 8.25 -33.22
C VAL A 34 1.80 7.37 -31.98
N LEU A 35 2.53 6.27 -31.91
CA LEU A 35 2.56 5.40 -30.73
C LEU A 35 3.01 6.17 -29.48
N LYS A 36 4.09 6.97 -29.58
CA LYS A 36 4.63 7.75 -28.47
C LYS A 36 3.68 8.85 -27.98
N PHE A 37 3.01 9.56 -28.89
CA PHE A 37 2.16 10.68 -28.52
C PHE A 37 0.78 10.21 -28.03
N PHE A 38 0.21 9.18 -28.66
CA PHE A 38 -1.19 8.80 -28.45
C PHE A 38 -1.41 7.49 -27.70
N VAL A 39 -0.41 6.58 -27.64
CA VAL A 39 -0.64 5.22 -27.14
C VAL A 39 0.13 4.95 -25.86
N VAL A 40 1.46 5.07 -25.89
CA VAL A 40 2.33 4.70 -24.75
C VAL A 40 3.31 5.81 -24.41
N GLU A 41 3.39 6.16 -23.14
CA GLU A 41 4.42 7.05 -22.59
C GLU A 41 5.15 6.39 -21.41
N ALA A 42 6.46 6.64 -21.31
CA ALA A 42 7.29 6.11 -20.22
C ALA A 42 7.55 7.19 -19.17
N TYR A 43 7.25 6.89 -17.90
CA TYR A 43 7.52 7.79 -16.78
C TYR A 43 8.55 7.20 -15.82
N LYS A 44 9.38 8.07 -15.24
CA LYS A 44 10.27 7.74 -14.11
C LYS A 44 9.51 7.98 -12.81
N ILE A 45 9.61 7.06 -11.85
CA ILE A 45 8.99 7.18 -10.52
C ILE A 45 10.02 7.75 -9.54
N PRO A 46 9.90 9.01 -9.09
CA PRO A 46 10.91 9.63 -8.22
C PRO A 46 10.69 9.36 -6.73
N THR A 47 9.47 9.01 -6.30
CA THR A 47 9.10 8.89 -4.88
C THR A 47 8.52 7.53 -4.51
N GLY A 48 8.66 7.17 -3.23
CA GLY A 48 8.23 5.88 -2.68
C GLY A 48 6.74 5.84 -2.30
N SER A 49 5.94 6.79 -2.78
CA SER A 49 4.52 6.92 -2.41
C SER A 49 3.64 5.78 -2.90
N MET A 50 4.10 5.03 -3.91
CA MET A 50 3.41 3.88 -4.51
C MET A 50 4.05 2.54 -4.14
N GLN A 51 4.93 2.49 -3.15
CA GLN A 51 5.57 1.26 -2.70
C GLN A 51 4.57 0.34 -1.96
N PRO A 52 4.53 -0.97 -2.26
CA PRO A 52 5.57 -1.74 -2.95
C PRO A 52 5.30 -1.91 -4.45
N THR A 53 4.17 -1.41 -4.95
CA THR A 53 3.76 -1.48 -6.36
C THR A 53 4.79 -0.82 -7.26
N LEU A 54 5.17 0.42 -6.97
CA LEU A 54 6.19 1.20 -7.66
C LEU A 54 7.19 1.75 -6.65
N MET A 55 8.48 1.53 -6.94
CA MET A 55 9.60 1.93 -6.10
C MET A 55 10.28 3.18 -6.68
N GLY A 56 10.54 4.16 -5.83
CA GLY A 56 11.22 5.38 -6.23
C GLY A 56 11.81 6.07 -5.01
N ASP A 57 13.07 6.47 -5.08
CA ASP A 57 13.68 7.30 -4.05
C ASP A 57 14.83 8.13 -4.62
N ASP A 58 14.65 9.45 -4.61
CA ASP A 58 15.65 10.39 -5.13
C ASP A 58 16.99 10.33 -4.37
N GLY A 59 16.99 9.97 -3.08
CA GLY A 59 18.21 9.85 -2.27
C GLY A 59 19.09 8.67 -2.69
N THR A 60 18.48 7.52 -2.94
CA THR A 60 19.15 6.27 -3.31
C THR A 60 19.53 6.16 -4.78
N GLN A 61 18.93 7.01 -5.62
CA GLN A 61 18.91 6.91 -7.08
C GLN A 61 18.24 5.64 -7.62
N ILE A 62 17.31 5.06 -6.87
CA ILE A 62 16.53 3.88 -7.27
C ILE A 62 15.19 4.35 -7.83
N TYR A 63 14.91 3.99 -9.07
CA TYR A 63 13.70 4.47 -9.77
C TYR A 63 13.12 3.41 -10.67
N ASP A 64 11.89 2.98 -10.35
CA ASP A 64 11.04 2.30 -11.30
C ASP A 64 10.75 3.20 -12.50
N ARG A 65 10.65 2.59 -13.67
CA ARG A 65 10.04 3.21 -14.85
C ARG A 65 8.75 2.49 -15.15
N ILE A 66 7.72 3.24 -15.51
CA ILE A 66 6.43 2.70 -15.91
C ILE A 66 6.14 3.01 -17.37
N LEU A 67 5.45 2.08 -18.05
CA LEU A 67 4.73 2.36 -19.29
C LEU A 67 3.29 2.70 -18.95
N VAL A 68 2.78 3.74 -19.61
CA VAL A 68 1.42 4.25 -19.40
C VAL A 68 0.64 4.14 -20.69
N ASP A 69 -0.49 3.45 -20.63
CA ASP A 69 -1.48 3.36 -21.69
C ASP A 69 -2.43 4.58 -21.60
N LYS A 70 -2.35 5.44 -22.61
CA LYS A 70 -3.20 6.63 -22.74
C LYS A 70 -4.55 6.34 -23.39
N PHE A 71 -4.67 5.23 -24.14
CA PHE A 71 -5.86 4.92 -24.91
C PHE A 71 -6.97 4.33 -24.05
N SER A 72 -6.63 3.51 -23.04
CA SER A 72 -7.62 2.90 -22.13
C SER A 72 -8.63 3.91 -21.60
N PHE A 73 -8.16 5.08 -21.14
CA PHE A 73 -9.02 6.11 -20.54
C PHE A 73 -9.60 7.10 -21.55
N VAL A 74 -9.35 6.91 -22.84
CA VAL A 74 -10.13 7.56 -23.90
C VAL A 74 -11.35 6.71 -24.24
N ALA A 75 -11.18 5.39 -24.23
CA ALA A 75 -12.24 4.43 -24.58
C ALA A 75 -13.25 4.19 -23.45
N ARG A 76 -12.82 4.30 -22.18
CA ARG A 76 -13.68 4.12 -21.00
C ARG A 76 -13.26 5.02 -19.85
N ASP A 77 -14.08 5.08 -18.82
CA ASP A 77 -13.72 5.69 -17.56
C ASP A 77 -12.77 4.78 -16.74
N PRO A 78 -11.92 5.40 -15.90
CA PRO A 78 -11.02 4.66 -15.03
C PRO A 78 -11.80 3.94 -13.93
N GLU A 79 -11.34 2.74 -13.59
CA GLU A 79 -11.96 1.86 -12.62
C GLU A 79 -11.23 1.94 -11.27
N ARG A 80 -11.94 1.59 -10.19
CA ARG A 80 -11.35 1.52 -8.86
C ARG A 80 -10.17 0.55 -8.87
N TRP A 81 -9.15 0.90 -8.09
CA TRP A 81 -7.90 0.19 -7.90
C TRP A 81 -6.91 0.28 -9.03
N GLU A 82 -7.22 0.93 -10.16
CA GLU A 82 -6.23 1.13 -11.22
C GLU A 82 -5.13 2.09 -10.78
N VAL A 83 -3.88 1.85 -11.20
CA VAL A 83 -2.79 2.81 -11.02
C VAL A 83 -2.84 3.83 -12.15
N VAL A 84 -3.13 5.07 -11.78
CA VAL A 84 -3.44 6.17 -12.71
C VAL A 84 -2.33 7.21 -12.67
N VAL A 85 -1.92 7.66 -13.85
CA VAL A 85 -1.10 8.87 -14.02
C VAL A 85 -2.02 10.04 -14.32
N PHE A 86 -1.86 11.15 -13.58
CA PHE A 86 -2.66 12.36 -13.75
C PHE A 86 -1.82 13.61 -13.52
N LYS A 87 -2.25 14.73 -14.10
CA LYS A 87 -1.66 16.05 -13.84
C LYS A 87 -2.10 16.54 -12.47
N TYR A 88 -1.15 16.95 -11.64
CA TYR A 88 -1.44 17.45 -10.31
C TYR A 88 -2.29 18.74 -10.41
N PRO A 89 -3.51 18.81 -9.85
CA PRO A 89 -4.44 19.89 -10.19
C PRO A 89 -4.01 21.30 -9.74
N LEU A 90 -3.05 21.42 -8.80
CA LEU A 90 -2.48 22.72 -8.40
C LEU A 90 -1.14 23.05 -9.07
N ASP A 91 -0.59 22.13 -9.85
CA ASP A 91 0.59 22.38 -10.69
C ASP A 91 0.56 21.42 -11.89
N LEU A 92 -0.09 21.85 -12.97
CA LEU A 92 -0.30 21.04 -14.17
C LEU A 92 0.99 20.65 -14.91
N VAL A 93 2.14 21.17 -14.49
CA VAL A 93 3.47 20.76 -14.98
C VAL A 93 3.89 19.43 -14.35
N LYS A 94 3.40 19.11 -13.14
CA LYS A 94 3.72 17.89 -12.42
C LYS A 94 2.72 16.78 -12.76
N ASN A 95 3.25 15.58 -12.99
CA ASN A 95 2.45 14.36 -13.09
C ASN A 95 2.60 13.53 -11.82
N TYR A 96 1.48 13.07 -11.28
CA TYR A 96 1.43 12.17 -10.12
C TYR A 96 0.99 10.78 -10.59
N VAL A 97 1.47 9.76 -9.87
CA VAL A 97 1.09 8.37 -10.08
C VAL A 97 0.51 7.86 -8.78
N LYS A 98 -0.77 7.50 -8.76
CA LYS A 98 -1.49 7.04 -7.55
C LYS A 98 -2.49 5.94 -7.93
N ARG A 99 -2.99 5.22 -6.94
CA ARG A 99 -4.09 4.27 -7.11
C ARG A 99 -5.43 5.00 -7.01
N LEU A 100 -6.35 4.70 -7.94
CA LEU A 100 -7.72 5.20 -7.89
C LEU A 100 -8.47 4.49 -6.78
N VAL A 101 -8.97 5.28 -5.82
CA VAL A 101 -9.68 4.76 -4.65
C VAL A 101 -11.12 5.20 -4.62
N GLY A 102 -11.47 6.42 -5.02
CA GLY A 102 -12.85 6.92 -5.00
C GLY A 102 -13.37 7.27 -6.39
N LEU A 103 -14.62 6.85 -6.64
CA LEU A 103 -15.36 7.15 -7.86
C LEU A 103 -16.27 8.38 -7.67
N PRO A 104 -16.70 9.02 -8.77
CA PRO A 104 -17.70 10.10 -8.71
C PRO A 104 -18.92 9.70 -7.89
N GLY A 105 -19.41 10.62 -7.05
CA GLY A 105 -20.59 10.45 -6.20
C GLY A 105 -20.36 9.66 -4.91
N GLU A 106 -19.19 9.07 -4.70
CA GLU A 106 -18.95 8.24 -3.52
C GLU A 106 -18.50 9.02 -2.30
N LYS A 107 -19.10 8.67 -1.16
CA LYS A 107 -18.63 9.11 0.15
C LYS A 107 -17.72 8.04 0.74
N LEU A 108 -16.48 8.43 1.05
CA LEU A 108 -15.44 7.51 1.51
C LEU A 108 -15.06 7.75 2.97
N ALA A 109 -14.63 6.67 3.63
CA ALA A 109 -14.00 6.76 4.94
C ALA A 109 -12.72 5.90 5.01
N VAL A 110 -11.76 6.36 5.80
CA VAL A 110 -10.59 5.57 6.21
C VAL A 110 -10.74 5.26 7.69
N ALA A 111 -10.80 3.96 8.02
CA ALA A 111 -10.97 3.49 9.38
C ALA A 111 -10.25 2.16 9.59
N ASP A 112 -9.52 2.03 10.69
CA ASP A 112 -8.74 0.82 11.04
C ASP A 112 -7.82 0.35 9.90
N GLY A 113 -7.12 1.30 9.25
CA GLY A 113 -6.26 0.99 8.10
C GLY A 113 -6.99 0.72 6.78
N ASN A 114 -8.31 0.58 6.82
CA ASN A 114 -9.14 0.10 5.73
C ASN A 114 -9.95 1.23 5.06
N LEU A 115 -10.36 0.98 3.82
CA LEU A 115 -11.18 1.89 3.02
C LEU A 115 -12.63 1.45 3.04
N TRP A 116 -13.53 2.42 3.16
CA TRP A 116 -14.97 2.20 3.24
C TRP A 116 -15.68 3.16 2.30
N ALA A 117 -16.77 2.71 1.70
CA ALA A 117 -17.70 3.55 0.95
C ALA A 117 -19.07 3.51 1.62
N ALA A 118 -19.70 4.68 1.73
CA ALA A 118 -21.06 4.75 2.19
C ALA A 118 -22.00 4.15 1.15
N THR A 119 -23.00 3.41 1.62
CA THR A 119 -24.13 2.98 0.78
C THR A 119 -25.20 4.07 0.66
N ASP A 120 -25.12 5.09 1.51
CA ASP A 120 -26.00 6.27 1.54
C ASP A 120 -25.15 7.56 1.56
N PRO A 121 -25.36 8.52 0.64
CA PRO A 121 -24.68 9.81 0.66
C PRO A 121 -24.81 10.60 1.98
N GLN A 122 -25.86 10.35 2.78
CA GLN A 122 -26.09 10.99 4.09
C GLN A 122 -25.34 10.32 5.24
N ALA A 123 -24.64 9.22 4.97
CA ALA A 123 -23.88 8.49 5.96
C ALA A 123 -22.82 9.38 6.63
N HIS A 124 -22.70 9.29 7.94
CA HIS A 124 -21.76 10.05 8.75
C HIS A 124 -21.20 9.15 9.87
N GLU A 125 -20.25 9.65 10.63
CA GLU A 125 -19.70 8.93 11.78
C GLU A 125 -20.83 8.59 12.77
N GLY A 126 -20.94 7.31 13.16
CA GLY A 126 -22.01 6.83 14.02
C GLY A 126 -23.32 6.48 13.31
N SER A 127 -23.35 6.54 11.97
CA SER A 127 -24.45 5.95 11.19
C SER A 127 -24.63 4.45 11.51
N PRO A 128 -25.84 3.90 11.31
CA PRO A 128 -26.13 2.50 11.61
C PRO A 128 -25.17 1.50 10.96
N ALA A 129 -25.05 0.32 11.57
CA ALA A 129 -24.31 -0.80 10.97
C ALA A 129 -24.89 -1.13 9.58
N GLY A 130 -24.01 -1.38 8.61
CA GLY A 130 -24.39 -1.65 7.22
C GLY A 130 -24.56 -0.42 6.32
N THR A 131 -24.56 0.81 6.86
CA THR A 131 -24.53 2.05 6.06
C THR A 131 -23.20 2.24 5.31
N TRP A 132 -22.19 1.44 5.67
CA TRP A 132 -20.87 1.49 5.07
C TRP A 132 -20.40 0.10 4.71
N LYS A 133 -19.81 0.02 3.53
CA LYS A 133 -19.26 -1.21 2.98
C LYS A 133 -17.77 -1.06 2.83
N ILE A 134 -17.03 -2.07 3.27
CA ILE A 134 -15.59 -2.09 3.10
C ILE A 134 -15.25 -2.24 1.61
N LEU A 135 -14.32 -1.41 1.15
CA LEU A 135 -13.78 -1.45 -0.20
C LEU A 135 -12.63 -2.45 -0.21
N ARG A 136 -12.97 -3.74 -0.38
CA ARG A 136 -11.97 -4.81 -0.49
C ARG A 136 -11.18 -4.69 -1.78
N LYS A 137 -9.86 -4.85 -1.67
CA LYS A 137 -8.98 -4.88 -2.82
C LYS A 137 -9.16 -6.22 -3.57
N PRO A 138 -9.25 -6.21 -4.92
CA PRO A 138 -9.22 -7.44 -5.72
C PRO A 138 -8.00 -8.28 -5.38
N VAL A 139 -8.10 -9.61 -5.47
CA VAL A 139 -7.03 -10.52 -5.02
C VAL A 139 -5.72 -10.25 -5.78
N GLU A 140 -5.82 -9.93 -7.08
CA GLU A 140 -4.68 -9.62 -7.94
C GLU A 140 -3.99 -8.32 -7.54
N VAL A 141 -4.77 -7.30 -7.15
CA VAL A 141 -4.27 -6.03 -6.63
C VAL A 141 -3.63 -6.25 -5.27
N GLN A 142 -4.32 -6.97 -4.37
CA GLN A 142 -3.83 -7.26 -3.02
C GLN A 142 -2.49 -8.00 -3.05
N ARG A 143 -2.32 -8.93 -3.98
CA ARG A 143 -1.07 -9.67 -4.16
C ARG A 143 0.13 -8.76 -4.37
N ASP A 144 -0.05 -7.65 -5.08
CA ASP A 144 1.00 -6.68 -5.39
C ASP A 144 1.28 -5.69 -4.26
N LEU A 145 0.41 -5.65 -3.24
CA LEU A 145 0.45 -4.72 -2.11
C LEU A 145 1.03 -5.32 -0.84
N TRP A 146 1.18 -6.64 -0.78
CA TRP A 146 1.84 -7.32 0.34
C TRP A 146 3.28 -6.82 0.50
N LYS A 147 3.60 -6.36 1.70
CA LYS A 147 4.93 -5.95 2.14
C LYS A 147 5.47 -7.04 3.06
N GLU A 148 6.51 -7.71 2.61
CA GLU A 148 7.22 -8.69 3.44
C GLU A 148 7.86 -7.98 4.63
N LEU A 149 7.61 -8.49 5.83
CA LEU A 149 8.13 -7.98 7.09
C LEU A 149 9.26 -8.85 7.62
N TRP A 150 9.08 -10.16 7.54
CA TRP A 150 9.97 -11.11 8.18
C TRP A 150 9.96 -12.44 7.46
N THR A 151 11.15 -13.01 7.32
CA THR A 151 11.39 -14.38 6.91
C THR A 151 12.30 -15.05 7.94
N TRP A 152 11.94 -16.26 8.35
CA TRP A 152 12.77 -17.11 9.19
C TRP A 152 13.74 -17.94 8.37
N GLU A 153 15.02 -17.88 8.71
CA GLU A 153 16.12 -18.46 7.92
C GLU A 153 16.86 -19.59 8.66
N GLY A 154 16.18 -20.34 9.54
CA GLY A 154 16.78 -21.56 10.09
C GLY A 154 17.52 -21.43 11.41
N GLY A 155 17.36 -20.32 12.15
CA GLY A 155 17.84 -20.19 13.53
C GLY A 155 19.34 -19.86 13.69
N GLU A 156 20.11 -19.69 12.61
CA GLU A 156 21.44 -19.09 12.70
C GLU A 156 21.33 -17.56 12.71
N LYS A 157 21.98 -16.93 13.69
CA LYS A 157 22.08 -15.46 13.78
C LYS A 157 22.90 -14.98 12.59
N ASP A 158 22.25 -14.57 11.49
CA ASP A 158 22.92 -13.87 10.39
C ASP A 158 23.60 -12.59 10.97
N PRO A 159 24.94 -12.52 10.99
CA PRO A 159 25.67 -11.36 11.49
C PRO A 159 25.45 -10.12 10.62
N GLU A 160 25.19 -10.26 9.31
CA GLU A 160 24.93 -9.16 8.40
C GLU A 160 23.52 -8.60 8.57
N ARG A 161 22.53 -9.44 8.93
CA ARG A 161 21.16 -9.02 9.26
C ARG A 161 21.12 -8.06 10.45
N LYS A 162 22.03 -8.22 11.42
CA LYS A 162 22.19 -7.25 12.52
C LYS A 162 22.64 -5.87 12.05
N ALA A 163 23.16 -5.66 10.85
CA ALA A 163 23.52 -4.31 10.40
C ALA A 163 22.33 -3.54 9.79
N ARG A 164 21.31 -4.23 9.27
CA ARG A 164 20.33 -3.67 8.32
C ARG A 164 19.14 -2.92 8.94
N LEU A 165 18.85 -3.15 10.22
CA LEU A 165 17.67 -2.64 10.92
C LEU A 165 18.10 -1.70 12.07
N ASN A 166 17.74 -0.42 12.02
CA ASN A 166 18.17 0.60 13.00
C ASN A 166 17.21 0.76 14.20
N GLU A 167 16.45 -0.28 14.55
CA GLU A 167 15.60 -0.35 15.74
C GLU A 167 15.91 -1.59 16.55
N ASP A 168 15.57 -1.58 17.85
CA ASP A 168 15.83 -2.66 18.80
C ASP A 168 15.41 -4.04 18.27
N LYS A 169 16.42 -4.82 17.86
CA LYS A 169 16.35 -5.97 16.95
C LYS A 169 15.75 -7.23 17.59
N SER A 170 15.73 -7.29 18.92
CA SER A 170 15.22 -8.42 19.71
C SER A 170 13.71 -8.60 19.59
N ARG A 171 12.98 -7.52 19.25
CA ARG A 171 11.52 -7.51 19.26
C ARG A 171 10.89 -8.31 18.11
N TYR A 172 11.50 -8.30 16.93
CA TYR A 172 11.01 -9.00 15.72
C TYR A 172 11.65 -10.38 15.52
N GLU A 173 12.06 -11.04 16.59
CA GLU A 173 12.50 -12.43 16.59
C GLU A 173 11.30 -13.38 16.75
N LEU A 174 11.48 -14.64 16.39
CA LEU A 174 10.53 -15.71 16.71
C LEU A 174 10.80 -16.16 18.16
N GLU A 175 9.76 -16.21 18.98
CA GLU A 175 9.86 -16.79 20.31
C GLU A 175 9.11 -18.12 20.37
N VAL A 176 9.79 -19.17 20.78
CA VAL A 176 9.15 -20.43 21.13
C VAL A 176 8.78 -20.38 22.61
N VAL A 177 7.50 -20.32 22.89
CA VAL A 177 6.95 -20.20 24.25
C VAL A 177 6.62 -21.55 24.87
N GLU A 178 6.43 -22.58 24.03
CA GLU A 178 6.13 -23.93 24.48
C GLU A 178 6.68 -24.97 23.49
N GLY A 179 7.06 -26.14 24.01
CA GLY A 179 7.48 -27.28 23.20
C GLY A 179 8.99 -27.32 22.89
N ALA A 180 9.45 -28.50 22.53
CA ALA A 180 10.84 -28.73 22.13
C ALA A 180 10.96 -28.65 20.61
N TRP A 181 12.06 -28.04 20.14
CA TRP A 181 12.39 -27.98 18.72
C TRP A 181 13.90 -27.97 18.53
N ARG A 182 14.35 -28.30 17.32
CA ARG A 182 15.75 -28.14 16.90
C ARG A 182 15.84 -27.59 15.49
N ALA A 183 16.85 -26.75 15.24
CA ALA A 183 17.18 -26.28 13.90
C ALA A 183 17.87 -27.39 13.09
N SER A 184 17.51 -27.54 11.82
CA SER A 184 18.19 -28.45 10.89
C SER A 184 18.04 -27.98 9.44
N LYS A 185 19.15 -27.56 8.82
CA LYS A 185 19.22 -27.15 7.40
C LYS A 185 18.10 -26.18 7.00
N GLY A 186 17.95 -25.05 7.70
CA GLY A 186 16.92 -24.05 7.37
C GLY A 186 15.51 -24.39 7.88
N ALA A 187 15.34 -25.49 8.62
CA ALA A 187 14.05 -25.95 9.12
C ALA A 187 14.00 -26.06 10.64
N MET A 188 12.80 -25.92 11.17
CA MET A 188 12.45 -26.20 12.56
C MET A 188 11.85 -27.59 12.64
N LEU A 189 12.53 -28.50 13.33
CA LEU A 189 12.03 -29.83 13.63
C LEU A 189 11.36 -29.78 15.00
N VAL A 190 10.04 -29.97 15.02
CA VAL A 190 9.20 -29.94 16.21
C VAL A 190 8.97 -31.36 16.72
N ASP A 191 9.10 -31.54 18.03
CA ASP A 191 9.01 -32.85 18.71
C ASP A 191 7.61 -33.10 19.30
N ALA A 192 7.12 -34.34 19.22
CA ALA A 192 5.86 -34.86 19.75
C ALA A 192 5.68 -34.69 21.27
N ALA A 193 6.76 -34.61 22.05
CA ALA A 193 6.69 -34.81 23.51
C ALA A 193 5.83 -33.78 24.25
N LYS A 194 5.64 -32.58 23.69
CA LYS A 194 4.78 -31.51 24.24
C LYS A 194 4.16 -30.70 23.08
N PRO A 195 2.99 -30.07 23.29
CA PRO A 195 2.48 -29.09 22.35
C PRO A 195 3.54 -28.02 22.07
N PHE A 196 3.73 -27.72 20.79
CA PHE A 196 4.65 -26.68 20.37
C PHE A 196 3.88 -25.40 20.11
N ARG A 197 4.43 -24.27 20.56
CA ARG A 197 3.88 -22.96 20.27
C ARG A 197 4.97 -21.92 20.11
N CYS A 198 4.89 -21.16 19.03
CA CYS A 198 5.73 -20.00 18.81
C CYS A 198 4.92 -18.77 18.42
N LEU A 199 5.50 -17.59 18.66
CA LEU A 199 4.90 -16.31 18.35
C LEU A 199 5.90 -15.38 17.65
N TRP A 200 5.38 -14.51 16.80
CA TRP A 200 6.13 -13.45 16.13
C TRP A 200 5.26 -12.20 15.97
N PRO A 201 5.76 -10.99 16.26
CA PRO A 201 7.05 -10.70 16.91
C PRO A 201 7.11 -11.23 18.35
N LYS A 202 8.32 -11.58 18.82
CA LYS A 202 8.61 -11.99 20.20
C LYS A 202 8.07 -10.99 21.22
N ASP A 203 8.48 -9.73 21.08
CA ASP A 203 8.09 -8.64 21.99
C ASP A 203 7.42 -7.53 21.18
N GLY A 204 6.19 -7.16 21.54
CA GLY A 204 5.47 -6.02 20.96
C GLY A 204 4.41 -6.38 19.91
N THR A 205 4.37 -5.61 18.82
CA THR A 205 3.30 -5.64 17.80
C THR A 205 3.89 -5.33 16.43
N VAL A 206 3.30 -5.90 15.39
CA VAL A 206 3.58 -5.52 14.00
C VAL A 206 3.22 -4.05 13.79
N ARG A 207 4.14 -3.30 13.13
CA ARG A 207 3.99 -1.87 12.86
C ARG A 207 4.28 -1.52 11.41
N ASP A 208 3.85 -0.34 10.99
CA ASP A 208 4.08 0.19 9.65
C ASP A 208 5.47 0.85 9.54
N LEU A 209 6.47 0.18 8.97
CA LEU A 209 7.75 0.83 8.66
C LEU A 209 7.79 1.29 7.20
N TYR A 210 8.43 2.45 6.99
CA TYR A 210 8.57 3.05 5.66
C TYR A 210 9.30 2.11 4.69
N ARG A 211 10.26 1.34 5.21
CA ARG A 211 11.13 0.48 4.41
C ARG A 211 10.49 -0.88 4.07
N ASP A 212 9.31 -1.20 4.60
CA ASP A 212 8.68 -2.51 4.42
C ASP A 212 8.35 -2.80 2.95
N GLY A 213 8.69 -4.00 2.47
CA GLY A 213 8.45 -4.40 1.08
C GLY A 213 9.48 -3.90 0.06
N TYR A 214 10.50 -3.13 0.47
CA TYR A 214 11.71 -3.00 -0.34
C TYR A 214 12.57 -4.28 -0.21
N PRO A 215 13.22 -4.76 -1.28
CA PRO A 215 14.23 -5.81 -1.20
C PRO A 215 15.33 -5.47 -0.19
N ALA A 216 15.83 -6.49 0.53
CA ALA A 216 16.85 -6.32 1.56
C ALA A 216 18.09 -5.57 1.06
N ALA A 217 18.54 -5.85 -0.17
CA ALA A 217 19.69 -5.20 -0.79
C ALA A 217 19.53 -3.68 -1.04
N ILE A 218 18.30 -3.15 -0.98
CA ILE A 218 18.04 -1.72 -1.16
C ILE A 218 17.49 -1.04 0.10
N GLN A 219 16.94 -1.78 1.07
CA GLN A 219 16.44 -1.21 2.33
C GLN A 219 17.48 -0.34 3.07
N GLU A 220 18.76 -0.74 3.06
CA GLU A 220 19.85 0.00 3.71
C GLU A 220 20.16 1.33 3.03
N ARG A 221 19.93 1.40 1.72
CA ARG A 221 20.22 2.59 0.92
C ARG A 221 19.15 3.67 1.09
N ILE A 222 17.94 3.29 1.51
CA ILE A 222 16.75 4.15 1.52
C ILE A 222 16.79 5.10 2.70
N ASP A 223 17.09 6.36 2.41
CA ASP A 223 16.99 7.44 3.38
C ASP A 223 15.53 7.82 3.64
N PHE A 224 15.23 8.26 4.86
CA PHE A 224 13.90 8.79 5.17
C PHE A 224 13.74 10.16 4.46
N PRO A 225 12.57 10.44 3.83
CA PRO A 225 12.36 11.72 3.18
C PRO A 225 12.35 12.85 4.22
N GLY A 226 13.40 13.67 4.20
CA GLY A 226 13.57 14.86 5.04
C GLY A 226 14.70 14.76 6.08
N ARG A 227 15.85 15.32 5.72
CA ARG A 227 17.04 15.61 6.57
C ARG A 227 17.75 14.39 7.20
N SER A 228 18.98 14.19 6.74
CA SER A 228 20.14 13.62 7.45
C SER A 228 19.84 12.98 8.81
N LYS A 229 19.87 11.64 8.83
CA LYS A 229 20.02 10.79 10.03
C LYS A 229 18.90 10.79 11.09
N MET A 230 17.82 11.56 10.97
CA MET A 230 16.72 11.53 11.94
C MET A 230 15.43 10.92 11.35
N LYS A 231 15.02 9.77 11.90
CA LYS A 231 13.72 9.15 11.61
C LYS A 231 12.60 10.09 12.06
N PRO A 232 11.61 10.42 11.22
CA PRO A 232 10.46 11.20 11.66
C PRO A 232 9.74 10.48 12.80
N PRO A 233 9.27 11.19 13.85
CA PRO A 233 8.80 10.58 15.09
C PRO A 233 7.55 9.69 14.92
N TRP A 234 6.85 9.77 13.79
CA TRP A 234 5.63 9.02 13.49
C TRP A 234 5.85 7.77 12.61
N VAL A 235 7.06 7.52 12.09
CA VAL A 235 7.30 6.32 11.27
C VAL A 235 7.38 5.10 12.19
N GLY A 236 6.78 3.97 11.84
CA GLY A 236 6.87 2.76 12.66
C GLY A 236 6.13 2.84 13.99
N THR A 237 5.16 3.75 14.12
CA THR A 237 4.38 3.91 15.35
C THR A 237 2.99 3.30 15.24
N ASN A 238 2.44 3.10 14.04
CA ASN A 238 1.08 2.59 13.90
C ASN A 238 1.11 1.06 13.86
N GLN A 239 0.23 0.44 14.63
CA GLN A 239 0.04 -1.01 14.52
C GLN A 239 -0.66 -1.35 13.22
N VAL A 240 -0.39 -2.53 12.64
CA VAL A 240 -1.03 -2.98 11.40
C VAL A 240 -1.67 -4.35 11.62
N GLY A 241 -2.99 -4.40 11.43
CA GLY A 241 -3.81 -5.59 11.68
C GLY A 241 -4.03 -6.52 10.49
N ASP A 242 -3.77 -6.05 9.26
CA ASP A 242 -3.91 -6.86 8.05
C ASP A 242 -2.60 -7.63 7.81
N LEU A 243 -2.65 -8.93 8.06
CA LEU A 243 -1.50 -9.82 8.14
C LEU A 243 -1.67 -11.01 7.20
N ARG A 244 -0.57 -11.46 6.62
CA ARG A 244 -0.47 -12.75 5.96
C ARG A 244 0.70 -13.52 6.53
N PHE A 245 0.49 -14.80 6.76
CA PHE A 245 1.51 -15.72 7.25
C PHE A 245 1.61 -16.94 6.35
N ASP A 246 2.82 -17.17 5.84
CA ASP A 246 3.15 -18.33 5.02
C ASP A 246 4.10 -19.25 5.79
N LEU A 247 3.93 -20.56 5.61
CA LEU A 247 4.94 -21.55 5.98
C LEU A 247 4.88 -22.77 5.05
N ARG A 248 5.99 -23.52 4.98
CA ARG A 248 5.99 -24.89 4.48
C ARG A 248 5.97 -25.85 5.64
N LEU A 249 5.09 -26.85 5.58
CA LEU A 249 4.89 -27.82 6.63
C LEU A 249 5.00 -29.23 6.05
N THR A 250 5.86 -30.06 6.62
CA THR A 250 5.87 -31.51 6.39
C THR A 250 5.44 -32.18 7.69
N PRO A 251 4.20 -32.68 7.78
CA PRO A 251 3.66 -33.25 9.00
C PRO A 251 4.18 -34.68 9.19
N GLU A 252 4.46 -35.07 10.43
CA GLU A 252 4.71 -36.48 10.76
C GLU A 252 3.38 -37.19 11.06
N ALA A 253 3.43 -38.53 11.14
CA ALA A 253 2.22 -39.35 11.32
C ALA A 253 1.45 -39.05 12.61
N ASP A 254 2.13 -38.55 13.65
CA ASP A 254 1.57 -38.20 14.96
C ASP A 254 1.00 -36.77 15.01
N LEU A 255 1.17 -35.95 13.96
CA LEU A 255 0.63 -34.60 13.95
C LEU A 255 -0.90 -34.65 13.95
N ALA A 256 -1.50 -34.20 15.05
CA ALA A 256 -2.94 -34.13 15.20
C ALA A 256 -3.51 -32.83 14.62
N GLU A 257 -2.81 -31.72 14.80
CA GLU A 257 -3.38 -30.40 14.56
C GLU A 257 -2.31 -29.34 14.31
N VAL A 258 -2.64 -28.41 13.42
CA VAL A 258 -1.92 -27.16 13.17
C VAL A 258 -2.88 -26.01 13.42
N GLU A 259 -2.49 -25.09 14.29
CA GLU A 259 -3.22 -23.85 14.53
C GLU A 259 -2.34 -22.65 14.19
N ILE A 260 -2.88 -21.74 13.37
CA ILE A 260 -2.33 -20.42 13.14
C ILE A 260 -3.32 -19.42 13.70
N VAL A 261 -2.85 -18.49 14.51
CA VAL A 261 -3.66 -17.38 15.02
C VAL A 261 -3.04 -16.07 14.56
N LEU A 262 -3.76 -15.34 13.71
CA LEU A 262 -3.41 -13.97 13.36
C LEU A 262 -4.18 -13.05 14.29
N ARG A 263 -3.46 -12.33 15.16
CA ARG A 263 -4.04 -11.35 16.06
C ARG A 263 -3.96 -9.98 15.42
N ALA A 264 -5.09 -9.27 15.38
CA ALA A 264 -5.15 -7.88 14.97
C ALA A 264 -5.94 -7.10 16.02
N TYR A 265 -5.24 -6.43 16.92
CA TYR A 265 -5.84 -5.79 18.10
C TYR A 265 -6.61 -6.82 18.94
N GLN A 266 -7.86 -6.54 19.32
CA GLN A 266 -8.73 -7.44 20.09
C GLN A 266 -9.34 -8.58 19.27
N ARG A 267 -9.07 -8.62 17.96
CA ARG A 267 -9.61 -9.63 17.04
C ARG A 267 -8.65 -10.81 16.92
N LEU A 268 -9.22 -12.00 17.02
CA LEU A 268 -8.51 -13.26 16.86
C LEU A 268 -8.98 -13.95 15.59
N HIS A 269 -8.05 -14.25 14.70
CA HIS A 269 -8.34 -14.98 13.46
C HIS A 269 -7.67 -16.35 13.58
N HIS A 270 -8.48 -17.37 13.86
CA HIS A 270 -8.04 -18.73 14.08
C HIS A 270 -8.13 -19.53 12.78
N PHE A 271 -7.05 -20.20 12.43
CA PHE A 271 -6.95 -21.11 11.31
C PHE A 271 -6.52 -22.46 11.87
N ARG A 272 -7.43 -23.44 11.84
CA ARG A 272 -7.17 -24.79 12.35
C ARG A 272 -7.20 -25.78 11.21
N ILE A 273 -6.16 -26.60 11.11
CA ILE A 273 -6.01 -27.63 10.08
C ILE A 273 -5.75 -28.96 10.78
N CYS A 274 -6.51 -30.00 10.43
CA CYS A 274 -6.29 -31.34 10.93
C CYS A 274 -5.06 -31.99 10.29
N GLY A 275 -4.17 -32.52 11.13
CA GLY A 275 -3.05 -33.35 10.70
C GLY A 275 -3.44 -34.82 10.46
N PRO A 276 -2.49 -35.69 10.10
CA PRO A 276 -2.72 -37.11 9.82
C PRO A 276 -3.36 -37.88 11.00
N ALA A 277 -2.90 -37.63 12.23
CA ALA A 277 -3.47 -38.23 13.45
C ALA A 277 -4.71 -37.48 13.99
N GLY A 278 -5.09 -36.37 13.34
CA GLY A 278 -6.16 -35.50 13.79
C GLY A 278 -7.54 -36.11 13.60
N SER A 279 -8.37 -36.01 14.63
CA SER A 279 -9.81 -36.24 14.56
C SER A 279 -10.53 -34.92 14.85
N GLY A 280 -11.20 -34.35 13.85
CA GLY A 280 -11.89 -33.07 13.99
C GLY A 280 -12.14 -32.39 12.65
N GLU A 281 -12.75 -31.21 12.72
CA GLU A 281 -13.01 -30.34 11.59
C GLU A 281 -11.91 -29.28 11.46
N SER A 282 -11.42 -29.07 10.23
CA SER A 282 -10.57 -27.94 9.87
C SER A 282 -11.45 -26.71 9.63
N PHE A 283 -11.03 -25.54 10.13
CA PHE A 283 -11.84 -24.33 10.02
C PHE A 283 -11.02 -23.04 10.04
N VAL A 284 -11.66 -21.99 9.56
CA VAL A 284 -11.27 -20.60 9.75
C VAL A 284 -12.35 -19.92 10.58
N LEU A 285 -11.94 -19.16 11.59
CA LEU A 285 -12.85 -18.53 12.55
C LEU A 285 -12.33 -17.14 12.89
N TRP A 286 -13.19 -16.14 12.72
CA TRP A 286 -13.00 -14.85 13.37
C TRP A 286 -13.65 -14.91 14.75
N ASN A 287 -12.93 -14.55 15.81
CA ASN A 287 -13.45 -14.56 17.17
C ASN A 287 -13.13 -13.25 17.89
N ARG A 288 -14.13 -12.73 18.59
CA ARG A 288 -13.97 -11.61 19.53
C ARG A 288 -13.56 -12.15 20.89
N ARG A 289 -12.39 -11.71 21.39
CA ARG A 289 -11.85 -12.20 22.68
C ARG A 289 -12.71 -11.80 23.91
N ARG A 290 -13.62 -10.81 23.80
CA ARG A 290 -14.49 -10.34 24.91
C ARG A 290 -15.97 -10.18 24.50
N GLY A 291 -16.84 -10.93 25.17
CA GLY A 291 -18.10 -10.38 25.72
C GLY A 291 -19.35 -10.26 24.83
N ALA A 292 -19.47 -10.95 23.70
CA ALA A 292 -20.76 -11.05 23.00
C ALA A 292 -21.34 -12.46 23.15
N SER A 293 -22.13 -12.67 24.19
CA SER A 293 -23.00 -13.83 24.32
C SER A 293 -24.17 -13.67 23.34
N GLY A 294 -24.17 -14.41 22.22
CA GLY A 294 -25.38 -14.61 21.42
C GLY A 294 -25.19 -14.78 19.92
N GLU A 295 -24.20 -14.12 19.29
CA GLU A 295 -23.96 -14.23 17.85
C GLU A 295 -22.89 -15.28 17.53
N GLN A 296 -23.16 -16.10 16.50
CA GLN A 296 -22.16 -17.02 15.98
C GLN A 296 -21.07 -16.24 15.25
N ASN A 297 -19.86 -16.35 15.76
CA ASN A 297 -18.64 -15.87 15.13
C ASN A 297 -18.53 -16.35 13.67
N PRO A 298 -18.32 -15.44 12.68
CA PRO A 298 -17.99 -15.79 11.30
C PRO A 298 -16.98 -16.93 11.19
N ARG A 299 -17.41 -18.03 10.56
CA ARG A 299 -16.66 -19.30 10.48
C ARG A 299 -16.87 -19.94 9.12
N ALA A 300 -15.83 -20.57 8.59
CA ALA A 300 -15.92 -21.48 7.45
C ALA A 300 -15.16 -22.78 7.78
N ALA A 301 -15.83 -23.91 7.63
CA ALA A 301 -15.27 -25.23 7.83
C ALA A 301 -14.98 -25.92 6.50
N PHE A 302 -14.03 -26.86 6.49
CA PHE A 302 -13.67 -27.64 5.31
C PHE A 302 -13.14 -29.02 5.67
N GLU A 303 -13.32 -29.96 4.77
CA GLU A 303 -12.91 -31.36 4.94
C GLU A 303 -11.61 -31.63 4.18
N ARG A 304 -10.47 -31.19 4.73
CA ARG A 304 -9.14 -31.58 4.26
C ARG A 304 -8.22 -31.85 5.45
N LYS A 305 -7.53 -32.99 5.40
CA LYS A 305 -6.45 -33.36 6.32
C LYS A 305 -5.12 -33.29 5.60
N LEU A 306 -4.08 -32.99 6.36
CA LEU A 306 -2.71 -33.11 5.88
C LEU A 306 -2.30 -34.58 5.82
N ALA A 307 -1.44 -34.94 4.85
CA ALA A 307 -0.90 -36.28 4.70
C ALA A 307 0.51 -36.37 5.30
N ALA A 308 0.80 -37.45 6.04
CA ALA A 308 2.09 -37.64 6.68
C ALA A 308 3.22 -37.71 5.65
N GLY A 309 4.31 -36.97 5.89
CA GLY A 309 5.48 -36.92 5.01
C GLY A 309 5.32 -36.06 3.74
N GLU A 310 4.14 -35.52 3.46
CA GLU A 310 3.91 -34.64 2.31
C GLU A 310 4.11 -33.17 2.69
N THR A 311 5.03 -32.48 2.00
CA THR A 311 5.25 -31.06 2.23
C THR A 311 4.17 -30.24 1.54
N VAL A 312 3.51 -29.36 2.29
CA VAL A 312 2.51 -28.41 1.78
C VAL A 312 2.91 -26.96 2.06
N GLU A 313 2.50 -26.02 1.21
CA GLU A 313 2.58 -24.58 1.49
C GLU A 313 1.27 -24.10 2.11
N LEU A 314 1.31 -23.70 3.39
CA LEU A 314 0.18 -23.12 4.10
C LEU A 314 0.25 -21.60 4.05
N ARG A 315 -0.89 -20.97 3.78
CA ARG A 315 -1.04 -19.51 3.80
C ARG A 315 -2.31 -19.10 4.52
N ALA A 316 -2.15 -18.38 5.63
CA ALA A 316 -3.24 -17.76 6.38
C ALA A 316 -3.21 -16.25 6.13
N GLU A 317 -4.34 -15.67 5.72
CA GLU A 317 -4.46 -14.24 5.43
C GLU A 317 -5.62 -13.65 6.23
N VAL A 318 -5.41 -12.47 6.80
CA VAL A 318 -6.46 -11.52 7.20
C VAL A 318 -6.15 -10.19 6.53
N CYS A 319 -7.03 -9.72 5.66
CA CYS A 319 -6.86 -8.45 4.95
C CYS A 319 -8.22 -7.90 4.54
N ASP A 320 -8.47 -6.60 4.72
CA ASP A 320 -9.75 -5.96 4.37
C ASP A 320 -10.95 -6.74 4.95
N GLN A 321 -10.83 -7.15 6.22
CA GLN A 321 -11.83 -7.95 6.93
C GLN A 321 -12.28 -9.22 6.17
N ARG A 322 -11.31 -9.86 5.51
CA ARG A 322 -11.46 -11.12 4.81
C ARG A 322 -10.37 -12.08 5.28
N LEU A 323 -10.79 -13.23 5.81
CA LEU A 323 -9.91 -14.31 6.21
C LEU A 323 -9.84 -15.32 5.08
N ARG A 324 -8.64 -15.80 4.77
CA ARG A 324 -8.43 -16.84 3.75
C ARG A 324 -7.41 -17.84 4.26
N LEU A 325 -7.70 -19.12 4.03
CA LEU A 325 -6.75 -20.20 4.20
C LEU A 325 -6.50 -20.86 2.86
N LEU A 326 -5.24 -20.93 2.46
CA LEU A 326 -4.82 -21.61 1.25
C LEU A 326 -3.81 -22.72 1.60
N ILE A 327 -3.90 -23.82 0.85
CA ILE A 327 -2.91 -24.91 0.85
C ILE A 327 -2.50 -25.15 -0.60
N ASP A 328 -1.20 -24.99 -0.90
CA ASP A 328 -0.64 -25.13 -2.25
C ASP A 328 -1.37 -24.23 -3.28
N ASP A 329 -1.61 -22.98 -2.89
CA ASP A 329 -2.38 -21.96 -3.62
C ASP A 329 -3.87 -22.27 -3.88
N GLU A 330 -4.38 -23.42 -3.42
CA GLU A 330 -5.82 -23.73 -3.40
C GLU A 330 -6.47 -23.08 -2.17
N GLU A 331 -7.49 -22.25 -2.37
CA GLU A 331 -8.26 -21.66 -1.27
C GLU A 331 -9.28 -22.66 -0.71
N LEU A 332 -9.11 -23.03 0.56
CA LEU A 332 -9.95 -24.03 1.23
C LEU A 332 -11.05 -23.42 2.08
N ALA A 333 -10.81 -22.21 2.60
CA ALA A 333 -11.77 -21.52 3.44
C ALA A 333 -11.64 -20.01 3.27
N ARG A 334 -12.79 -19.35 3.27
CA ARG A 334 -12.93 -17.89 3.22
C ARG A 334 -14.03 -17.43 4.16
N VAL A 335 -13.76 -16.36 4.88
CA VAL A 335 -14.76 -15.64 5.70
C VAL A 335 -14.63 -14.15 5.40
N GLU A 336 -15.73 -13.48 5.12
CA GLU A 336 -15.80 -12.03 4.91
C GLU A 336 -16.82 -11.43 5.88
N PHE A 337 -16.50 -10.28 6.47
CA PHE A 337 -17.39 -9.54 7.36
C PHE A 337 -17.16 -8.04 7.25
N ASP A 338 -18.21 -7.25 7.45
CA ASP A 338 -18.16 -5.78 7.33
C ASP A 338 -18.47 -5.16 8.71
N LEU A 339 -17.44 -5.00 9.52
CA LEU A 339 -17.49 -4.42 10.85
C LEU A 339 -16.89 -3.02 10.83
N LEU A 340 -17.70 -2.04 10.43
CA LEU A 340 -17.40 -0.63 10.66
C LEU A 340 -18.09 -0.17 11.93
N TRP A 341 -17.35 0.49 12.83
CA TRP A 341 -17.85 1.00 14.12
C TRP A 341 -18.67 0.02 14.96
N ALA A 342 -18.13 -1.17 15.27
CA ALA A 342 -18.54 -1.83 16.50
C ALA A 342 -18.22 -0.86 17.67
N ALA A 343 -19.23 -0.07 18.07
CA ALA A 343 -19.15 1.24 18.73
C ALA A 343 -18.54 1.28 20.15
N ALA A 344 -17.83 0.23 20.56
CA ALA A 344 -17.20 0.08 21.87
C ALA A 344 -15.71 -0.30 21.80
N GLU A 345 -15.20 -0.73 20.64
CA GLU A 345 -13.90 -1.44 20.57
C GLU A 345 -12.67 -0.51 20.70
N HIS A 346 -12.76 0.75 20.29
CA HIS A 346 -11.70 1.74 20.52
C HIS A 346 -11.91 2.60 21.78
N ARG A 347 -13.13 2.66 22.33
CA ARG A 347 -13.42 3.48 23.53
C ARG A 347 -12.87 2.85 24.82
N LEU A 348 -12.76 1.52 24.87
CA LEU A 348 -12.41 0.76 26.07
C LEU A 348 -10.91 0.64 26.38
N SER A 349 -9.99 0.96 25.46
CA SER A 349 -8.54 0.95 25.75
C SER A 349 -7.97 2.32 26.09
N ILE A 350 -8.65 3.41 25.71
CA ILE A 350 -8.12 4.78 25.84
C ILE A 350 -8.58 5.47 27.13
N THR A 351 -9.75 5.11 27.67
CA THR A 351 -10.33 5.79 28.83
C THR A 351 -9.78 5.33 30.19
N GLU A 352 -9.06 4.21 30.26
CA GLU A 352 -8.40 3.75 31.49
C GLU A 352 -6.88 3.86 31.38
N GLY A 353 -6.36 5.08 31.57
CA GLY A 353 -5.01 5.28 32.13
C GLY A 353 -3.86 5.35 31.13
N ALA A 354 -3.88 6.33 30.23
CA ALA A 354 -2.71 6.75 29.49
C ALA A 354 -1.65 7.41 30.40
N ARG A 355 -0.78 6.60 31.01
CA ARG A 355 0.55 7.02 31.49
C ARG A 355 1.61 6.13 30.86
N GLY A 356 2.36 6.68 29.90
CA GLY A 356 3.50 6.01 29.28
C GLY A 356 3.15 4.88 28.31
N LEU A 357 4.16 4.45 27.54
CA LEU A 357 4.12 3.23 26.70
C LEU A 357 3.86 1.94 27.51
N GLU A 358 3.66 2.04 28.84
CA GLU A 358 3.26 0.97 29.77
C GLU A 358 1.75 0.64 29.69
N GLY A 359 0.96 1.37 28.89
CA GLY A 359 -0.50 1.21 28.78
C GLY A 359 -1.02 0.47 27.54
N ILE A 360 -0.16 -0.01 26.63
CA ILE A 360 -0.61 -1.05 25.68
C ILE A 360 -0.80 -2.29 26.54
N ARG A 361 -2.05 -2.62 26.87
CA ARG A 361 -2.35 -3.91 27.49
C ARG A 361 -1.84 -5.00 26.52
N ASP A 362 -1.20 -6.06 27.04
CA ASP A 362 -0.61 -7.16 26.24
C ASP A 362 -1.58 -7.79 25.21
N ASP A 363 -2.87 -7.50 25.29
CA ASP A 363 -3.94 -7.99 24.44
C ASP A 363 -4.22 -7.15 23.18
N ASP A 364 -3.79 -5.90 23.10
CA ASP A 364 -4.00 -5.00 21.94
C ASP A 364 -2.77 -4.99 21.00
N VAL A 365 -2.28 -6.16 20.61
CA VAL A 365 -1.09 -6.31 19.75
C VAL A 365 -1.41 -7.04 18.45
N CYS A 366 -0.78 -6.62 17.36
CA CYS A 366 -0.81 -7.34 16.09
C CYS A 366 0.35 -8.34 16.04
N ARG A 367 0.05 -9.64 15.94
CA ARG A 367 1.07 -10.72 15.94
C ARG A 367 0.56 -12.02 15.32
N VAL A 368 1.48 -12.89 15.01
CA VAL A 368 1.25 -14.26 14.53
C VAL A 368 1.59 -15.24 15.64
N GLU A 369 0.75 -16.26 15.82
CA GLU A 369 1.01 -17.39 16.69
C GLU A 369 0.85 -18.68 15.87
N LEU A 370 1.79 -19.62 15.99
CA LEU A 370 1.74 -20.94 15.38
C LEU A 370 1.81 -21.97 16.50
N ALA A 371 0.85 -22.89 16.53
CA ALA A 371 0.85 -24.03 17.45
C ALA A 371 0.72 -25.35 16.68
N LEU A 372 1.47 -26.35 17.12
CA LEU A 372 1.46 -27.70 16.56
C LEU A 372 1.23 -28.71 17.69
N LYS A 373 0.31 -29.63 17.45
CA LYS A 373 0.05 -30.76 18.36
C LYS A 373 0.57 -32.05 17.72
N GLY A 374 1.82 -32.39 17.98
CA GLY A 374 2.55 -33.51 17.38
C GLY A 374 3.76 -33.03 16.57
N SER A 375 4.45 -33.96 15.91
CA SER A 375 5.72 -33.68 15.25
C SER A 375 5.55 -33.14 13.82
N ALA A 376 6.43 -32.22 13.43
CA ALA A 376 6.50 -31.74 12.05
C ALA A 376 7.84 -31.09 11.73
N ARG A 377 8.15 -31.00 10.44
CA ARG A 377 9.18 -30.11 9.90
C ARG A 377 8.52 -28.84 9.37
N VAL A 378 8.95 -27.68 9.88
CA VAL A 378 8.47 -26.35 9.50
C VAL A 378 9.58 -25.57 8.83
N GLU A 379 9.29 -24.97 7.68
CA GLU A 379 10.25 -24.24 6.85
C GLU A 379 9.66 -22.94 6.32
N GLY A 380 10.53 -21.98 5.99
CA GLY A 380 10.15 -20.78 5.24
C GLY A 380 9.01 -19.99 5.86
N LEU A 381 9.04 -19.79 7.19
CA LEU A 381 8.04 -18.97 7.87
C LEU A 381 8.22 -17.52 7.40
N ARG A 382 7.16 -16.93 6.83
CA ARG A 382 7.18 -15.56 6.33
C ARG A 382 5.94 -14.82 6.79
N THR A 383 6.12 -13.57 7.21
CA THR A 383 5.03 -12.68 7.57
C THR A 383 5.02 -11.44 6.69
N PHE A 384 3.83 -11.08 6.25
CA PHE A 384 3.56 -9.92 5.40
C PHE A 384 2.49 -9.06 6.06
N ARG A 385 2.50 -7.77 5.73
CA ARG A 385 1.39 -6.85 5.98
C ARG A 385 0.96 -6.18 4.70
N ASP A 386 -0.24 -5.60 4.68
CA ASP A 386 -0.68 -4.81 3.54
C ASP A 386 -0.41 -3.29 3.74
N VAL A 387 -1.06 -2.48 2.90
CA VAL A 387 -1.10 -1.03 3.02
C VAL A 387 -2.09 -0.63 4.11
N HIS A 388 -1.56 -0.17 5.24
CA HIS A 388 -2.35 0.45 6.29
C HIS A 388 -2.62 1.93 5.98
N TYR A 389 -3.86 2.30 5.65
CA TYR A 389 -4.23 3.68 5.38
C TYR A 389 -4.46 4.50 6.65
N LEU A 390 -3.82 5.66 6.71
CA LEU A 390 -3.82 6.58 7.85
C LEU A 390 -4.61 7.85 7.48
N PRO A 391 -5.40 8.41 8.39
CA PRO A 391 -6.11 9.67 8.17
C PRO A 391 -5.14 10.88 8.05
N GLU A 392 -5.58 11.95 7.38
CA GLU A 392 -4.79 13.18 7.14
C GLU A 392 -4.34 13.87 8.44
N THR A 393 -5.18 13.89 9.48
CA THR A 393 -4.95 14.59 10.76
C THR A 393 -3.78 14.05 11.57
N THR A 394 -3.42 12.77 11.39
CA THR A 394 -2.40 12.08 12.19
C THR A 394 -0.96 12.56 11.98
N ARG A 395 -0.70 13.45 11.01
CA ARG A 395 0.65 13.94 10.69
C ARG A 395 0.97 15.36 11.17
N ALA A 396 0.03 16.05 11.81
CA ALA A 396 0.18 17.44 12.20
C ALA A 396 1.14 17.62 13.42
N ARG A 397 2.44 17.76 13.15
CA ARG A 397 3.52 18.51 13.87
C ARG A 397 3.66 18.46 15.41
N LYS A 398 2.78 17.84 16.17
CA LYS A 398 2.94 17.55 17.60
C LYS A 398 3.47 16.11 17.74
N PRO A 399 4.44 15.86 18.64
CA PRO A 399 4.92 14.50 18.91
C PRO A 399 3.73 13.60 19.24
N PRO A 400 3.70 12.33 18.80
CA PRO A 400 2.51 11.50 18.85
C PRO A 400 2.36 10.84 20.23
N PHE A 401 2.28 11.61 21.32
CA PHE A 401 2.02 11.09 22.67
C PHE A 401 1.41 12.25 23.47
N THR A 402 0.10 12.26 23.74
CA THR A 402 -0.56 11.41 24.74
C THR A 402 -1.92 10.92 24.25
N ALA A 403 -2.29 9.70 24.63
CA ALA A 403 -3.63 9.13 24.42
C ALA A 403 -4.74 9.85 25.22
N THR A 404 -4.49 11.05 25.75
CA THR A 404 -5.43 11.83 26.55
C THR A 404 -6.18 12.92 25.77
N ASP A 405 -5.74 13.25 24.55
CA ASP A 405 -6.27 14.40 23.80
C ASP A 405 -7.27 14.00 22.70
N TRP A 406 -7.71 12.75 22.64
CA TRP A 406 -8.57 12.25 21.58
C TRP A 406 -9.93 11.75 22.08
N GLY A 407 -10.98 12.49 21.71
CA GLY A 407 -12.20 11.86 21.25
C GLY A 407 -11.97 11.29 19.83
N ASN A 408 -12.29 10.01 19.65
CA ASN A 408 -12.79 9.36 18.43
C ASN A 408 -12.07 9.48 17.05
N ASP A 409 -10.85 9.99 16.89
CA ASP A 409 -10.30 10.27 15.54
C ASP A 409 -9.62 9.08 14.82
N PHE A 410 -10.25 7.89 14.86
CA PHE A 410 -9.90 6.74 14.00
C PHE A 410 -10.70 6.70 12.70
N THR A 411 -11.58 7.68 12.49
CA THR A 411 -12.42 7.80 11.31
C THR A 411 -12.26 9.18 10.72
N LEU A 412 -11.64 9.24 9.54
CA LEU A 412 -11.95 10.33 8.63
C LEU A 412 -13.01 9.82 7.67
N LEU A 413 -14.20 10.40 7.79
CA LEU A 413 -14.97 10.75 6.62
C LEU A 413 -14.04 11.65 5.77
N HIS A 414 -13.94 11.37 4.48
CA HIS A 414 -13.15 12.14 3.51
C HIS A 414 -13.21 13.67 3.80
N PRO A 415 -12.13 14.46 3.56
CA PRO A 415 -12.09 15.88 3.92
C PRO A 415 -13.41 16.59 3.63
N ASN A 416 -14.02 17.11 4.71
CA ASN A 416 -15.29 17.84 4.77
C ASN A 416 -16.59 17.03 4.78
N ASP A 417 -16.55 15.70 4.93
CA ASP A 417 -17.75 14.85 4.95
C ASP A 417 -18.57 14.89 3.64
N GLU A 418 -17.91 15.26 2.54
CA GLU A 418 -18.51 15.39 1.22
C GLU A 418 -18.32 14.14 0.36
N CYS A 419 -19.24 13.94 -0.58
CA CYS A 419 -19.06 12.95 -1.63
C CYS A 419 -17.98 13.42 -2.61
N THR A 420 -17.30 12.47 -3.25
CA THR A 420 -16.46 12.73 -4.42
C THR A 420 -17.32 13.44 -5.47
N PRO A 421 -16.97 14.66 -5.92
CA PRO A 421 -17.79 15.41 -6.85
C PRO A 421 -17.97 14.68 -8.18
N GLU A 422 -19.07 14.94 -8.87
CA GLU A 422 -19.28 14.42 -10.22
C GLU A 422 -18.11 14.79 -11.15
N GLY A 423 -17.71 13.83 -11.99
CA GLY A 423 -16.55 13.96 -12.87
C GLY A 423 -15.18 14.06 -12.17
N HIS A 424 -15.12 13.80 -10.85
CA HIS A 424 -13.88 13.76 -10.08
C HIS A 424 -13.62 12.39 -9.47
N TYR A 425 -12.36 12.14 -9.13
CA TYR A 425 -11.89 10.88 -8.57
C TYR A 425 -10.98 11.15 -7.37
N PHE A 426 -10.97 10.24 -6.42
CA PHE A 426 -10.05 10.29 -5.28
C PHE A 426 -8.93 9.28 -5.45
N MET A 427 -7.69 9.72 -5.23
CA MET A 427 -6.47 8.96 -5.52
C MET A 427 -5.57 8.84 -4.30
N MET A 428 -5.01 7.65 -4.06
CA MET A 428 -4.14 7.38 -2.92
C MET A 428 -2.91 6.60 -3.32
N GLY A 429 -1.79 6.81 -2.63
CA GLY A 429 -0.59 6.01 -2.83
C GLY A 429 -0.60 4.73 -2.00
N ASP A 430 0.09 3.70 -2.49
CA ASP A 430 0.25 2.40 -1.81
C ASP A 430 1.25 2.44 -0.63
N ASN A 431 1.90 3.59 -0.42
CA ASN A 431 2.66 3.89 0.79
C ASN A 431 2.08 5.10 1.50
N THR A 432 1.12 4.84 2.38
CA THR A 432 0.42 5.84 3.18
C THR A 432 1.35 6.81 3.90
N GLN A 433 2.47 6.33 4.44
CA GLN A 433 3.47 7.14 5.13
C GLN A 433 4.18 8.14 4.21
N ASN A 434 4.02 8.04 2.89
CA ASN A 434 4.63 8.98 1.94
C ASN A 434 3.66 9.52 0.90
N SER A 435 2.36 9.22 1.03
CA SER A 435 1.34 9.64 0.06
C SER A 435 0.32 10.63 0.63
N LEU A 436 0.77 11.53 1.52
CA LEU A 436 -0.05 12.66 1.95
C LEU A 436 -0.25 13.68 0.82
N ASP A 437 0.71 13.77 -0.09
CA ASP A 437 0.73 14.61 -1.29
C ASP A 437 -0.51 14.44 -2.19
N SER A 438 -1.23 13.32 -2.12
CA SER A 438 -2.49 13.12 -2.85
C SER A 438 -3.76 13.37 -2.06
N ARG A 439 -3.67 13.63 -0.74
CA ARG A 439 -4.84 13.70 0.16
C ARG A 439 -4.91 14.99 0.98
N GLY A 440 -3.77 15.55 1.37
CA GLY A 440 -3.70 16.72 2.23
C GLY A 440 -3.38 18.02 1.50
N TRP A 441 -3.67 18.10 0.20
CA TRP A 441 -3.49 19.31 -0.56
C TRP A 441 -4.78 20.14 -0.51
N LYS A 442 -4.62 21.41 -0.18
CA LYS A 442 -5.72 22.38 -0.10
C LYS A 442 -5.40 23.50 -1.06
N LYS A 443 -6.27 23.72 -2.05
CA LYS A 443 -6.10 24.89 -2.91
C LYS A 443 -6.39 26.12 -2.08
N VAL A 444 -5.45 27.04 -2.07
CA VAL A 444 -5.56 28.35 -1.46
C VAL A 444 -5.42 29.36 -2.57
N THR A 445 -6.44 30.20 -2.74
CA THR A 445 -6.40 31.35 -3.65
C THR A 445 -6.15 32.61 -2.84
N ARG A 446 -5.25 33.46 -3.32
CA ARG A 446 -4.94 34.77 -2.75
C ARG A 446 -4.90 35.81 -3.84
N GLU A 447 -5.39 37.00 -3.55
CA GLU A 447 -5.27 38.16 -4.44
C GLU A 447 -3.95 38.90 -4.16
N ALA A 448 -3.16 39.12 -5.21
CA ALA A 448 -1.95 39.93 -5.15
C ALA A 448 -2.29 41.43 -5.20
N LEU A 449 -1.36 42.29 -4.78
CA LEU A 449 -1.55 43.75 -4.78
C LEU A 449 -1.79 44.35 -6.17
N ASP A 450 -1.34 43.69 -7.23
CA ASP A 450 -1.57 44.09 -8.61
C ASP A 450 -2.93 43.61 -9.16
N GLY A 451 -3.79 43.04 -8.31
CA GLY A 451 -5.09 42.46 -8.65
C GLY A 451 -5.01 41.06 -9.26
N THR A 452 -3.81 40.47 -9.40
CA THR A 452 -3.66 39.10 -9.94
C THR A 452 -4.02 38.07 -8.87
N GLU A 453 -4.88 37.11 -9.21
CA GLU A 453 -5.10 35.95 -8.34
C GLU A 453 -3.96 34.93 -8.47
N VAL A 454 -3.49 34.44 -7.32
CA VAL A 454 -2.52 33.35 -7.23
C VAL A 454 -3.12 32.23 -6.41
N SER A 455 -3.15 31.04 -7.01
CA SER A 455 -3.64 29.83 -6.35
C SER A 455 -2.60 28.73 -6.29
N GLY A 456 -2.69 27.89 -5.27
CA GLY A 456 -1.85 26.71 -5.12
C GLY A 456 -2.05 26.01 -3.78
N ASN A 457 -1.26 24.99 -3.52
CA ASN A 457 -1.24 24.22 -2.29
C ASN A 457 -0.51 24.95 -1.17
N TRP A 458 -1.26 25.50 -0.23
CA TRP A 458 -0.70 26.05 1.00
C TRP A 458 -0.76 25.02 2.12
N ASN A 459 0.17 24.08 2.13
CA ASN A 459 0.16 22.97 3.09
C ASN A 459 0.73 23.30 4.48
N GLY A 460 1.07 24.57 4.77
CA GLY A 460 1.58 24.99 6.08
C GLY A 460 2.87 24.30 6.54
N MET A 461 3.51 23.49 5.68
CA MET A 461 4.76 22.79 5.94
C MET A 461 5.92 23.56 5.30
N PRO A 462 6.76 24.26 6.09
CA PRO A 462 7.93 24.96 5.59
C PRO A 462 8.84 24.01 4.80
N GLY A 463 9.04 24.30 3.52
CA GLY A 463 9.96 23.56 2.66
C GLY A 463 9.39 22.30 2.00
N SER A 464 8.07 22.06 2.03
CA SER A 464 7.48 20.97 1.23
C SER A 464 7.66 21.26 -0.28
N PRO A 465 8.10 20.26 -1.09
CA PRO A 465 8.27 20.43 -2.53
C PRO A 465 6.95 20.73 -3.25
N ASP A 466 5.82 20.47 -2.60
CA ASP A 466 4.48 20.67 -3.15
C ASP A 466 3.78 21.92 -2.62
N THR A 467 4.44 22.69 -1.74
CA THR A 467 3.96 24.03 -1.41
C THR A 467 4.06 24.91 -2.65
N ASN A 468 2.94 25.46 -3.09
CA ASN A 468 2.88 26.50 -4.11
C ASN A 468 1.70 27.45 -3.84
N PRO A 469 1.81 28.75 -4.15
CA PRO A 469 3.06 29.46 -4.41
C PRO A 469 4.00 29.42 -3.17
N ARG A 470 5.32 29.41 -3.39
CA ARG A 470 6.31 29.31 -2.30
C ARG A 470 6.65 30.68 -1.73
N PRO A 471 6.91 30.83 -0.42
CA PRO A 471 7.50 32.06 0.11
C PRO A 471 8.85 32.33 -0.58
N ALA A 472 9.05 33.54 -1.12
CA ALA A 472 10.36 33.95 -1.60
C ALA A 472 11.30 34.20 -0.40
N ARG A 473 12.60 34.04 -0.59
CA ARG A 473 13.61 34.14 0.48
C ARG A 473 14.07 35.60 0.58
N GLY A 474 13.75 36.32 1.66
CA GLY A 474 14.13 37.72 1.88
C GLY A 474 13.16 38.45 2.81
N GLU A 475 13.62 39.54 3.45
CA GLU A 475 13.02 40.26 4.59
C GLU A 475 11.49 40.37 4.62
N GLU A 476 10.95 40.08 5.81
CA GLU A 476 9.53 40.12 6.16
C GLU A 476 9.12 41.55 6.50
N ASP A 477 8.37 42.20 5.61
CA ASP A 477 7.60 43.38 5.98
C ASP A 477 6.41 42.90 6.85
N PRO A 478 6.19 43.40 8.08
CA PRO A 478 5.15 42.91 8.98
C PRO A 478 3.74 43.15 8.38
N GLY A 479 3.24 42.18 7.61
CA GLY A 479 1.93 42.26 6.95
C GLY A 479 1.93 41.97 5.43
N MET A 480 3.09 41.72 4.80
CA MET A 480 3.19 41.35 3.38
C MET A 480 4.05 40.10 3.18
N LYS A 481 3.65 39.23 2.26
CA LYS A 481 4.45 38.05 1.85
C LYS A 481 4.69 38.08 0.34
N VAL A 482 5.96 37.93 -0.04
CA VAL A 482 6.35 37.67 -1.43
C VAL A 482 6.14 36.18 -1.71
N LEU A 483 5.26 35.87 -2.66
CA LEU A 483 4.98 34.51 -3.09
C LEU A 483 5.51 34.28 -4.50
N ARG A 484 6.27 33.21 -4.70
CA ARG A 484 6.75 32.74 -6.00
C ARG A 484 5.82 31.68 -6.56
N THR A 485 5.20 31.99 -7.69
CA THR A 485 4.32 31.08 -8.46
C THR A 485 5.09 29.91 -9.08
N THR A 486 4.37 28.90 -9.59
CA THR A 486 4.96 27.75 -10.30
C THR A 486 5.72 28.14 -11.57
N THR A 487 5.36 29.25 -12.21
CA THR A 487 6.05 29.80 -13.38
C THR A 487 7.28 30.65 -13.02
N GLY A 488 7.58 30.82 -11.73
CA GLY A 488 8.70 31.60 -11.24
C GLY A 488 8.43 33.10 -11.08
N ARG A 489 7.23 33.58 -11.43
CA ARG A 489 6.81 34.97 -11.14
C ARG A 489 6.65 35.18 -9.64
N GLU A 490 7.18 36.28 -9.13
CA GLU A 490 6.97 36.72 -7.74
C GLU A 490 5.81 37.72 -7.67
N VAL A 491 4.97 37.56 -6.65
CA VAL A 491 3.82 38.43 -6.39
C VAL A 491 3.82 38.86 -4.93
N LEU A 492 3.37 40.08 -4.66
CA LEU A 492 3.19 40.58 -3.29
C LEU A 492 1.76 40.33 -2.83
N VAL A 493 1.58 39.73 -1.65
CA VAL A 493 0.27 39.37 -1.11
C VAL A 493 0.14 39.90 0.32
N LYS A 494 -1.01 40.49 0.66
CA LYS A 494 -1.32 40.94 2.03
C LYS A 494 -1.50 39.75 2.97
N ASP A 495 -0.91 39.82 4.17
CA ASP A 495 -1.10 38.83 5.22
C ASP A 495 -2.45 39.09 5.91
N GLN A 496 -3.53 38.51 5.38
CA GLN A 496 -4.83 38.55 6.04
C GLN A 496 -4.98 37.38 7.02
N PRO A 497 -5.28 37.65 8.31
CA PRO A 497 -5.77 36.63 9.23
C PRO A 497 -7.23 36.35 8.94
N GLY A 498 -7.58 35.09 8.67
CA GLY A 498 -8.93 34.71 8.25
C GLY A 498 -8.92 34.05 6.88
N ASP A 499 -8.95 32.72 6.94
CA ASP A 499 -9.02 31.67 5.94
C ASP A 499 -9.00 32.03 4.43
N PRO A 500 -8.04 31.52 3.64
CA PRO A 500 -8.27 31.40 2.20
C PRO A 500 -9.50 30.51 1.97
N GLN A 501 -10.48 30.99 1.22
CA GLN A 501 -11.56 30.11 0.75
C GLN A 501 -10.92 29.00 -0.09
N GLY A 502 -10.84 27.81 0.49
CA GLY A 502 -10.36 26.64 -0.22
C GLY A 502 -11.25 26.36 -1.43
N GLU A 503 -10.70 25.97 -2.57
CA GLU A 503 -11.57 25.44 -3.63
C GLU A 503 -12.29 24.18 -3.12
N ARG A 504 -13.59 24.13 -3.41
CA ARG A 504 -14.58 23.13 -2.94
C ARG A 504 -14.24 21.67 -3.23
N HIS A 505 -13.24 21.39 -4.08
CA HIS A 505 -13.01 20.05 -4.63
C HIS A 505 -11.57 19.53 -4.48
N ALA A 506 -10.71 20.16 -3.68
CA ALA A 506 -9.49 19.48 -3.24
C ALA A 506 -9.85 18.46 -2.14
N PRO A 507 -9.23 17.27 -2.08
CA PRO A 507 -8.12 16.73 -2.87
C PRO A 507 -8.53 15.90 -4.11
N TYR A 508 -9.67 16.19 -4.75
CA TYR A 508 -10.17 15.38 -5.86
C TYR A 508 -9.50 15.73 -7.20
N VAL A 509 -9.39 14.73 -8.07
CA VAL A 509 -8.79 14.82 -9.40
C VAL A 509 -9.88 14.81 -10.45
N ARG A 510 -9.99 15.87 -11.25
CA ARG A 510 -10.93 15.92 -12.38
C ARG A 510 -10.57 14.90 -13.46
N ARG A 511 -11.60 14.36 -14.12
CA ARG A 511 -11.48 13.38 -15.20
C ARG A 511 -10.55 13.81 -16.34
N ASP A 512 -10.55 15.10 -16.72
CA ASP A 512 -9.74 15.65 -17.81
C ASP A 512 -8.25 15.80 -17.47
N LEU A 513 -7.89 15.67 -16.19
CA LEU A 513 -6.49 15.68 -15.73
C LEU A 513 -5.85 14.30 -15.72
N ILE A 514 -6.64 13.24 -15.94
CA ILE A 514 -6.17 11.86 -16.02
C ILE A 514 -5.47 11.64 -17.36
N VAL A 515 -4.22 11.19 -17.31
CA VAL A 515 -3.35 10.99 -18.48
C VAL A 515 -3.46 9.56 -19.01
N GLY A 516 -3.44 8.56 -18.14
CA GLY A 516 -3.46 7.16 -18.56
C GLY A 516 -3.25 6.15 -17.44
N LYS A 517 -3.35 4.87 -17.79
CA LYS A 517 -3.18 3.72 -16.88
C LYS A 517 -1.74 3.24 -16.89
N ALA A 518 -1.11 3.10 -15.72
CA ALA A 518 0.17 2.40 -15.63
C ALA A 518 -0.04 0.90 -15.90
N VAL A 519 0.72 0.33 -16.84
CA VAL A 519 0.52 -1.07 -17.30
C VAL A 519 1.72 -1.98 -17.02
N VAL A 520 2.93 -1.46 -17.08
CA VAL A 520 4.17 -2.24 -16.90
C VAL A 520 5.15 -1.42 -16.11
N VAL A 521 5.86 -2.06 -15.18
CA VAL A 521 7.02 -1.50 -14.50
C VAL A 521 8.28 -2.24 -14.92
N PHE A 522 9.37 -1.50 -15.15
CA PHE A 522 10.65 -2.05 -15.59
C PHE A 522 11.85 -1.22 -15.10
N TRP A 523 13.02 -1.87 -15.00
CA TRP A 523 14.30 -1.21 -14.79
C TRP A 523 15.19 -1.31 -16.04
N PRO A 524 15.70 -0.18 -16.56
CA PRO A 524 16.40 -0.19 -17.84
C PRO A 524 17.86 -0.68 -17.78
N THR A 525 18.57 -0.63 -16.64
CA THR A 525 20.00 -1.07 -16.59
C THR A 525 20.48 -1.48 -15.18
N LYS A 526 21.11 -2.68 -15.09
CA LYS A 526 21.86 -3.29 -13.96
C LYS A 526 21.43 -2.87 -12.55
N PRO A 527 20.29 -3.35 -12.07
CA PRO A 527 20.03 -3.40 -10.63
C PRO A 527 20.97 -4.37 -9.92
N PRO A 528 21.05 -4.33 -8.58
CA PRO A 528 21.57 -5.44 -7.78
C PRO A 528 20.98 -6.76 -8.30
N ALA A 529 21.78 -7.83 -8.36
CA ALA A 529 21.45 -9.07 -9.08
C ALA A 529 20.14 -9.74 -8.62
N ASP A 530 19.64 -9.35 -7.45
CA ASP A 530 18.43 -9.79 -6.76
C ASP A 530 17.24 -8.83 -6.90
N ALA A 531 17.35 -7.74 -7.66
CA ALA A 531 16.34 -6.67 -7.69
C ALA A 531 15.78 -6.36 -9.09
N MET A 532 16.02 -7.19 -10.12
CA MET A 532 15.43 -6.96 -11.44
C MET A 532 13.89 -6.98 -11.40
N ARG A 533 13.27 -5.83 -11.65
CA ARG A 533 11.81 -5.67 -11.66
C ARG A 533 11.30 -5.57 -13.09
N TRP A 534 10.53 -6.57 -13.50
CA TRP A 534 9.66 -6.54 -14.68
C TRP A 534 8.32 -7.18 -14.29
N LYS A 535 7.25 -6.38 -14.20
CA LYS A 535 5.91 -6.90 -13.95
C LYS A 535 4.83 -6.03 -14.56
N PHE A 536 3.68 -6.64 -14.81
CA PHE A 536 2.47 -5.88 -15.10
C PHE A 536 1.99 -5.19 -13.82
N VAL A 537 1.53 -3.96 -13.98
CA VAL A 537 0.87 -3.21 -12.92
C VAL A 537 -0.62 -3.60 -12.95
N ARG A 538 -1.12 -4.06 -11.80
CA ARG A 538 -2.52 -4.45 -11.63
C ARG A 538 -3.37 -3.26 -11.17
#